data_AF-A0A819EAQ5-F1
#
_entry.id   AF-A0A819EAQ5-F1
#
_cell.length_a   1.000
_cell.length_b   1.000
_cell.length_c   1.000
_cell.angle_alpha   90.00
_cell.angle_beta   90.00
_cell.angle_gamma   90.00
#
_symmetry.space_group_name_H-M   'P 1'
#
loop_
_entity.id
_entity.type
_entity.pdbx_description
1 polymer ?
#
loop_
_entity_poly.entity_id
_entity_poly.type
_entity_poly.pdbx_seq_one_letter_code
_entity_poly.pdbx_strand_id
1 'polypeptide(L)'
;MMYFISDSCTWYNGGCDVNAECTHRDADFAVVCGCRKGYTKVGTEDVVKCKDSCYENNGECGPNAQCSHESGTFAVVCKCQVGYVNSGSDSTLSCIDSCNRDNGGCQPGAVCSHDPVTFAVVCGCPDGFVNSGCGADSKCVDVCEVKNGGCDPNAACSHGGLKNAVVCTCKKGYTPVASGSVTICVQATTTLAPGTQKAFLKVAHMNSMNPGFQTGQCPSSPDGRYGWHLLLQGTSTSFVSISCLFKSAGVVTSMIQTPSNKHAYVFTPTADTLLDAWAVVQGPDTEFVLSHGYTKVGTEDVVKCKDSCYENNGECGPNAQCSHESGTFAVVCKCQVGYINSGSDSTLSCIDSCKRDNGGCQPGAVCSHDPVTFAVVCGCPDGFVNSGCGADSKCVGRF
;
A
#
# COMPACT_ATOMS: atom_id res chain seq x y z
N MET A 1 83.49 6.94 14.36
CA MET A 1 82.27 6.81 13.53
C MET A 1 81.20 6.28 14.46
N MET A 2 80.27 7.12 14.90
CA MET A 2 79.22 6.74 15.84
C MET A 2 78.13 6.06 15.02
N TYR A 3 77.99 4.73 15.16
CA TYR A 3 76.91 3.99 14.51
C TYR A 3 75.62 4.31 15.25
N PHE A 4 74.72 5.04 14.60
CA PHE A 4 73.34 5.17 15.07
C PHE A 4 72.63 3.85 14.78
N ILE A 5 72.33 3.08 15.82
CA ILE A 5 71.42 1.94 15.71
C ILE A 5 70.02 2.53 15.62
N SER A 6 69.43 2.52 14.42
CA SER A 6 68.03 2.91 14.22
C SER A 6 67.15 1.71 14.52
N ASP A 7 66.10 1.92 15.32
CA ASP A 7 65.07 0.93 15.57
C ASP A 7 64.39 0.53 14.24
N SER A 8 64.48 -0.75 13.88
CA SER A 8 63.90 -1.30 12.65
C SER A 8 62.38 -1.12 12.56
N CYS A 9 61.65 -1.13 13.68
CA CYS A 9 60.20 -0.91 13.68
C CYS A 9 59.83 0.54 13.35
N THR A 10 60.74 1.50 13.58
CA THR A 10 60.52 2.91 13.20
C THR A 10 60.70 3.15 11.70
N TRP A 11 61.28 2.20 10.96
CA TRP A 11 61.49 2.28 9.53
C TRP A 11 60.62 1.27 8.78
N TYR A 12 59.67 1.76 7.98
CA TYR A 12 58.74 0.92 7.19
C TYR A 12 58.07 -0.19 8.04
N ASN A 13 57.71 0.11 9.30
CA ASN A 13 57.10 -0.84 10.25
C ASN A 13 57.89 -2.15 10.39
N GLY A 14 59.23 -2.11 10.27
CA GLY A 14 60.07 -3.32 10.29
C GLY A 14 59.81 -4.31 9.15
N GLY A 15 59.12 -3.89 8.08
CA GLY A 15 58.66 -4.78 7.01
C GLY A 15 57.37 -5.54 7.33
N CYS A 16 56.71 -5.25 8.47
CA CYS A 16 55.43 -5.83 8.82
C CYS A 16 54.28 -5.27 7.97
N ASP A 17 53.20 -6.04 7.85
CA ASP A 17 51.94 -5.59 7.25
C ASP A 17 51.44 -4.29 7.88
N VAL A 18 50.70 -3.48 7.12
CA VAL A 18 50.13 -2.20 7.61
C VAL A 18 49.17 -2.39 8.79
N ASN A 19 48.51 -3.54 8.87
CA ASN A 19 47.61 -3.93 9.96
C ASN A 19 48.31 -4.78 11.03
N ALA A 20 49.65 -4.88 11.00
CA ALA A 20 50.45 -5.49 12.04
C ALA A 20 51.11 -4.43 12.94
N GLU A 21 51.40 -4.84 14.17
CA GLU A 21 52.26 -4.17 15.13
C GLU A 21 53.66 -4.79 15.04
N CYS A 22 54.67 -3.93 14.89
CA CYS A 22 56.07 -4.31 14.90
C CYS A 22 56.61 -4.24 16.32
N THR A 23 57.24 -5.31 16.79
CA THR A 23 57.91 -5.41 18.10
C THR A 23 59.26 -6.10 17.94
N HIS A 24 60.11 -6.06 18.96
CA HIS A 24 61.36 -6.82 19.01
C HIS A 24 61.26 -7.96 20.00
N ARG A 25 61.80 -9.11 19.64
CA ARG A 25 61.94 -10.25 20.56
C ARG A 25 63.04 -9.94 21.59
N ASP A 26 62.74 -10.10 22.87
CA ASP A 26 63.66 -9.78 23.97
C ASP A 26 65.01 -10.51 23.90
N ALA A 27 65.03 -11.74 23.36
CA ALA A 27 66.21 -12.60 23.37
C ALA A 27 67.33 -12.17 22.40
N ASP A 28 66.98 -11.60 21.25
CA ASP A 28 67.93 -11.31 20.16
C ASP A 28 67.58 -10.06 19.34
N PHE A 29 66.59 -9.29 19.79
CA PHE A 29 66.13 -8.05 19.16
C PHE A 29 65.63 -8.22 17.71
N ALA A 30 65.25 -9.45 17.33
CA ALA A 30 64.68 -9.70 16.00
C ALA A 30 63.29 -9.07 15.86
N VAL A 31 62.96 -8.58 14.67
CA VAL A 31 61.62 -8.05 14.34
C VAL A 31 60.58 -9.16 14.45
N VAL A 32 59.49 -8.86 15.15
CA VAL A 32 58.30 -9.71 15.28
C VAL A 32 57.09 -8.90 14.85
N CYS A 33 56.35 -9.42 13.87
CA CYS A 33 55.11 -8.82 13.38
C CYS A 33 53.92 -9.57 13.98
N GLY A 34 53.09 -8.88 14.77
CA GLY A 34 51.82 -9.41 15.28
C GLY A 34 50.66 -8.67 14.66
N CYS A 35 49.61 -9.36 14.21
CA CYS A 35 48.41 -8.66 13.72
C CYS A 35 47.76 -7.83 14.83
N ARG A 36 47.35 -6.61 14.49
CA ARG A 36 46.60 -5.75 15.41
C ARG A 36 45.30 -6.43 15.82
N LYS A 37 44.74 -6.02 16.96
CA LYS A 37 43.41 -6.49 17.40
C LYS A 37 42.39 -6.38 16.26
N GLY A 38 41.58 -7.42 16.09
CA GLY A 38 40.60 -7.56 15.01
C GLY A 38 41.17 -7.93 13.64
N TYR A 39 42.47 -8.16 13.51
CA TYR A 39 43.07 -8.76 12.32
C TYR A 39 43.64 -10.14 12.65
N THR A 40 43.51 -11.08 11.71
CA THR A 40 44.08 -12.42 11.81
C THR A 40 45.22 -12.61 10.80
N LYS A 41 46.20 -13.44 11.18
CA LYS A 41 47.32 -13.78 10.30
C LYS A 41 46.82 -14.68 9.18
N VAL A 42 47.08 -14.29 7.93
CA VAL A 42 46.82 -15.09 6.74
C VAL A 42 48.15 -15.33 5.99
N GLY A 43 48.32 -16.48 5.34
CA GLY A 43 49.53 -16.82 4.57
C GLY A 43 50.54 -17.72 5.31
N THR A 44 51.78 -17.76 4.83
CA THR A 44 52.87 -18.63 5.34
C THR A 44 53.59 -18.00 6.54
N GLU A 45 54.38 -18.80 7.26
CA GLU A 45 55.06 -18.33 8.47
C GLU A 45 56.03 -17.17 8.22
N ASP A 46 56.65 -17.12 7.04
CA ASP A 46 57.72 -16.18 6.67
C ASP A 46 57.24 -14.77 6.30
N VAL A 47 55.95 -14.57 6.01
CA VAL A 47 55.38 -13.26 5.68
C VAL A 47 54.05 -13.09 6.42
N VAL A 48 54.07 -12.29 7.49
CA VAL A 48 52.85 -11.94 8.23
C VAL A 48 52.02 -10.98 7.39
N LYS A 49 50.90 -11.47 6.85
CA LYS A 49 49.83 -10.63 6.30
C LYS A 49 48.65 -10.63 7.25
N CYS A 50 48.07 -9.46 7.48
CA CYS A 50 47.00 -9.29 8.43
C CYS A 50 45.72 -8.90 7.70
N LYS A 51 44.73 -9.79 7.73
CA LYS A 51 43.42 -9.55 7.14
C LYS A 51 42.40 -9.32 8.25
N ASP A 52 41.47 -8.41 8.01
CA ASP A 52 40.38 -8.14 8.95
C ASP A 52 39.62 -9.44 9.22
N SER A 53 39.48 -9.74 10.52
CA SER A 53 38.98 -11.02 11.00
C SER A 53 37.54 -11.25 10.59
N CYS A 54 36.73 -10.22 10.39
CA CYS A 54 35.35 -10.39 9.94
C CYS A 54 35.26 -10.91 8.49
N TYR A 55 36.30 -10.72 7.67
CA TYR A 55 36.37 -11.32 6.34
C TYR A 55 36.98 -12.73 6.33
N GLU A 56 37.44 -13.22 7.48
CA GLU A 56 38.01 -14.55 7.66
C GLU A 56 37.10 -15.37 8.58
N ASN A 57 36.40 -16.36 8.01
CA ASN A 57 35.45 -17.19 8.76
C ASN A 57 34.44 -16.38 9.60
N ASN A 58 34.01 -15.22 9.11
CA ASN A 58 33.09 -14.29 9.80
C ASN A 58 33.56 -13.92 11.22
N GLY A 59 34.87 -13.82 11.47
CA GLY A 59 35.43 -13.53 12.79
C GLY A 59 35.07 -14.58 13.84
N GLU A 60 34.87 -15.84 13.42
CA GLU A 60 34.40 -16.95 14.26
C GLU A 60 32.98 -16.76 14.83
N CYS A 61 32.23 -15.78 14.32
CA CYS A 61 30.82 -15.64 14.66
C CYS A 61 30.01 -16.83 14.14
N GLY A 62 29.09 -17.32 14.97
CA GLY A 62 28.19 -18.42 14.62
C GLY A 62 27.25 -18.12 13.44
N PRO A 63 26.50 -19.11 12.96
CA PRO A 63 25.55 -18.92 11.87
C PRO A 63 24.49 -17.85 12.23
N ASN A 64 24.04 -17.10 11.22
CA ASN A 64 23.09 -16.00 11.35
C ASN A 64 23.55 -14.85 12.28
N ALA A 65 24.85 -14.78 12.59
CA ALA A 65 25.46 -13.63 13.23
C ALA A 65 26.23 -12.78 12.22
N GLN A 66 26.26 -11.47 12.46
CA GLN A 66 27.06 -10.50 11.76
C GLN A 66 28.29 -10.17 12.61
N CYS A 67 29.46 -10.24 11.98
CA CYS A 67 30.71 -9.78 12.55
C CYS A 67 30.88 -8.27 12.38
N SER A 68 31.40 -7.62 13.40
CA SER A 68 31.77 -6.21 13.40
C SER A 68 32.92 -5.96 14.38
N HIS A 69 33.50 -4.76 14.35
CA HIS A 69 34.50 -4.33 15.32
C HIS A 69 33.93 -3.37 16.37
N GLU A 70 34.30 -3.56 17.63
CA GLU A 70 34.00 -2.61 18.70
C GLU A 70 34.78 -1.31 18.50
N SER A 71 34.08 -0.17 18.66
CA SER A 71 34.70 1.15 18.54
C SER A 71 35.76 1.36 19.62
N GLY A 72 36.98 1.73 19.21
CA GLY A 72 38.10 2.05 20.11
C GLY A 72 39.00 0.86 20.47
N THR A 73 38.47 -0.36 20.56
CA THR A 73 39.28 -1.57 20.85
C THR A 73 39.58 -2.40 19.61
N PHE A 74 38.78 -2.23 18.54
CA PHE A 74 38.79 -3.03 17.32
C PHE A 74 38.60 -4.54 17.56
N ALA A 75 38.11 -4.91 18.75
CA ALA A 75 37.80 -6.31 19.07
C ALA A 75 36.67 -6.82 18.18
N VAL A 76 36.73 -8.10 17.80
CA VAL A 76 35.64 -8.76 17.05
C VAL A 76 34.42 -8.86 17.96
N VAL A 77 33.27 -8.43 17.45
CA VAL A 77 31.97 -8.51 18.10
C VAL A 77 30.98 -9.15 17.15
N CYS A 78 30.33 -10.19 17.63
CA CYS A 78 29.27 -10.88 16.93
C CYS A 78 27.91 -10.39 17.42
N LYS A 79 26.99 -10.09 16.50
CA LYS A 79 25.60 -9.78 16.83
C LYS A 79 24.68 -10.57 15.92
N CYS A 80 23.51 -10.99 16.40
CA CYS A 80 22.55 -11.66 15.52
C CYS A 80 22.12 -10.72 14.38
N GLN A 81 22.01 -11.28 13.18
CA GLN A 81 21.48 -10.58 12.02
C GLN A 81 20.02 -10.18 12.27
N VAL A 82 19.51 -9.23 11.48
CA VAL A 82 18.08 -8.85 11.50
C VAL A 82 17.24 -10.12 11.34
N GLY A 83 16.15 -10.23 12.11
CA GLY A 83 15.29 -11.41 12.12
C GLY A 83 15.78 -12.56 13.02
N TYR A 84 16.96 -12.44 13.63
CA TYR A 84 17.49 -13.41 14.58
C TYR A 84 17.71 -12.81 15.96
N VAL A 85 17.69 -13.68 16.97
CA VAL A 85 17.87 -13.31 18.36
C VAL A 85 18.81 -14.26 19.10
N ASN A 86 19.55 -13.72 20.07
CA ASN A 86 20.47 -14.51 20.88
C ASN A 86 19.71 -15.41 21.86
N SER A 87 19.74 -16.72 21.64
CA SER A 87 19.20 -17.75 22.56
C SER A 87 20.23 -18.32 23.54
N GLY A 88 21.52 -18.01 23.36
CA GLY A 88 22.57 -18.49 24.24
C GLY A 88 22.84 -17.57 25.42
N SER A 89 23.76 -17.99 26.29
CA SER A 89 24.25 -17.17 27.41
C SER A 89 25.06 -15.95 26.94
N ASP A 90 25.33 -15.00 27.84
CA ASP A 90 26.16 -13.81 27.56
C ASP A 90 27.55 -14.16 26.98
N SER A 91 28.07 -15.35 27.29
CA SER A 91 29.35 -15.86 26.80
C SER A 91 29.27 -16.72 25.53
N THR A 92 28.07 -17.04 25.05
CA THR A 92 27.88 -17.95 23.89
C THR A 92 26.76 -17.42 23.02
N LEU A 93 27.08 -16.60 22.01
CA LEU A 93 26.09 -16.11 21.06
C LEU A 93 25.52 -17.27 20.24
N SER A 94 24.21 -17.49 20.30
CA SER A 94 23.51 -18.47 19.48
C SER A 94 22.28 -17.84 18.84
N CYS A 95 22.37 -17.53 17.55
CA CYS A 95 21.33 -16.80 16.83
C CYS A 95 20.27 -17.75 16.27
N ILE A 96 19.08 -17.71 16.86
CA ILE A 96 17.91 -18.45 16.37
C ILE A 96 16.92 -17.49 15.72
N ASP A 97 16.08 -18.01 14.84
CA ASP A 97 14.99 -17.26 14.22
C ASP A 97 14.12 -16.62 15.31
N SER A 98 13.88 -15.31 15.21
CA SER A 98 13.07 -14.55 16.17
C SER A 98 11.66 -15.11 16.29
N CYS A 99 11.06 -15.63 15.22
CA CYS A 99 9.73 -16.23 15.26
C CYS A 99 9.68 -17.50 16.12
N ASN A 100 10.82 -18.18 16.32
CA ASN A 100 10.89 -19.37 17.17
C ASN A 100 11.04 -19.02 18.67
N ARG A 101 11.23 -17.74 19.00
CA ARG A 101 11.29 -17.27 20.39
C ARG A 101 10.20 -16.26 20.66
N ASP A 102 9.31 -16.58 21.60
CA ASP A 102 8.19 -15.71 21.98
C ASP A 102 7.38 -15.19 20.78
N ASN A 103 7.27 -16.01 19.72
CA ASN A 103 6.60 -15.67 18.45
C ASN A 103 7.09 -14.33 17.85
N GLY A 104 8.39 -14.01 17.97
CA GLY A 104 8.95 -12.75 17.48
C GLY A 104 8.46 -11.51 18.25
N GLY A 105 7.82 -11.68 19.40
CA GLY A 105 7.14 -10.61 20.13
C GLY A 105 5.79 -10.22 19.53
N CYS A 106 5.23 -11.04 18.62
CA CYS A 106 3.93 -10.79 18.03
C CYS A 106 2.80 -10.94 19.03
N GLN A 107 1.72 -10.17 18.82
CA GLN A 107 0.54 -10.19 19.68
C GLN A 107 -0.14 -11.56 19.74
N PRO A 108 -0.93 -11.86 20.79
CA PRO A 108 -1.65 -13.13 20.89
C PRO A 108 -2.52 -13.42 19.67
N GLY A 109 -2.42 -14.66 19.16
CA GLY A 109 -3.14 -15.14 17.98
C GLY A 109 -2.57 -14.68 16.64
N ALA A 110 -1.51 -13.87 16.62
CA ALA A 110 -0.83 -13.48 15.39
C ALA A 110 0.17 -14.52 14.91
N VAL A 111 0.43 -14.51 13.62
CA VAL A 111 1.47 -15.29 12.95
C VAL A 111 2.70 -14.41 12.79
N CYS A 112 3.83 -14.92 13.27
CA CYS A 112 5.13 -14.33 13.00
C CYS A 112 5.66 -14.79 11.64
N SER A 113 6.17 -13.83 10.87
CA SER A 113 6.91 -14.08 9.64
C SER A 113 8.05 -13.07 9.50
N HIS A 114 8.80 -13.15 8.42
CA HIS A 114 9.83 -12.16 8.10
C HIS A 114 9.49 -11.38 6.84
N ASP A 115 9.86 -10.10 6.82
CA ASP A 115 9.81 -9.27 5.63
C ASP A 115 10.77 -9.84 4.56
N PRO A 116 10.33 -10.02 3.30
CA PRO A 116 11.14 -10.70 2.29
C PRO A 116 12.38 -9.92 1.82
N VAL A 117 12.48 -8.63 2.14
CA VAL A 117 13.60 -7.76 1.72
C VAL A 117 14.57 -7.53 2.89
N THR A 118 14.04 -7.19 4.05
CA THR A 118 14.82 -6.80 5.24
C THR A 118 15.03 -7.94 6.22
N PHE A 119 14.26 -9.03 6.11
CA PHE A 119 14.19 -10.12 7.07
C PHE A 119 13.80 -9.68 8.49
N ALA A 120 13.20 -8.49 8.64
CA ALA A 120 12.66 -8.03 9.90
C ALA A 120 11.42 -8.83 10.28
N VAL A 121 11.18 -9.01 11.59
CA VAL A 121 9.96 -9.67 12.09
C VAL A 121 8.72 -8.86 11.68
N VAL A 122 7.74 -9.57 11.13
CA VAL A 122 6.42 -9.07 10.75
C VAL A 122 5.36 -9.89 11.46
N CYS A 123 4.42 -9.20 12.11
CA CYS A 123 3.30 -9.81 12.81
C CYS A 123 2.01 -9.60 12.03
N GLY A 124 1.41 -10.68 11.54
CA GLY A 124 0.15 -10.66 10.79
C GLY A 124 -0.95 -11.44 11.48
N CYS A 125 -2.21 -11.00 11.37
CA CYS A 125 -3.32 -11.84 11.79
C CYS A 125 -3.58 -12.95 10.75
N PRO A 126 -3.98 -14.16 11.18
CA PRO A 126 -4.42 -15.21 10.28
C PRO A 126 -5.55 -14.74 9.36
N ASP A 127 -5.69 -15.42 8.23
CA ASP A 127 -6.84 -15.27 7.33
C ASP A 127 -8.16 -15.38 8.12
N GLY A 128 -9.03 -14.36 8.00
CA GLY A 128 -10.29 -14.24 8.74
C GLY A 128 -10.20 -13.49 10.08
N PHE A 129 -9.00 -13.06 10.49
CA PHE A 129 -8.80 -12.31 11.73
C PHE A 129 -8.29 -10.90 11.47
N VAL A 130 -8.62 -9.98 12.37
CA VAL A 130 -8.15 -8.59 12.33
C VAL A 130 -7.55 -8.19 13.67
N ASN A 131 -6.62 -7.23 13.63
CA ASN A 131 -6.07 -6.68 14.86
C ASN A 131 -7.12 -5.81 15.55
N SER A 132 -7.42 -6.13 16.81
CA SER A 132 -8.25 -5.32 17.68
C SER A 132 -7.38 -4.73 18.78
N GLY A 133 -7.49 -3.41 18.97
CA GLY A 133 -6.71 -2.65 19.96
C GLY A 133 -5.48 -1.96 19.36
N CYS A 134 -4.67 -1.35 20.23
CA CYS A 134 -3.42 -0.69 19.89
C CYS A 134 -2.37 -0.97 20.99
N GLY A 135 -1.09 -1.04 20.63
CA GLY A 135 -0.01 -1.27 21.59
C GLY A 135 -0.13 -2.63 22.31
N ALA A 136 0.02 -2.62 23.63
CA ALA A 136 0.02 -3.83 24.47
C ALA A 136 -1.32 -4.60 24.47
N ASP A 137 -2.43 -3.93 24.15
CA ASP A 137 -3.76 -4.56 24.11
C ASP A 137 -4.10 -5.17 22.73
N SER A 138 -3.18 -5.05 21.76
CA SER A 138 -3.39 -5.62 20.43
C SER A 138 -3.53 -7.13 20.50
N LYS A 139 -4.50 -7.67 19.76
CA LYS A 139 -4.70 -9.12 19.59
C LYS A 139 -5.42 -9.39 18.28
N CYS A 140 -5.17 -10.55 17.70
CA CYS A 140 -5.95 -11.00 16.55
C CYS A 140 -7.30 -11.55 17.04
N VAL A 141 -8.38 -10.96 16.54
CA VAL A 141 -9.76 -11.38 16.82
C VAL A 141 -10.46 -11.73 15.52
N ASP A 142 -11.45 -12.61 15.62
CA ASP A 142 -12.28 -12.99 14.48
C ASP A 142 -12.94 -11.73 13.89
N VAL A 143 -12.84 -11.55 12.56
CA VAL A 143 -13.40 -10.39 11.86
C VAL A 143 -14.91 -10.29 12.03
N CYS A 144 -15.63 -11.40 12.20
CA CYS A 144 -17.07 -11.43 12.47
C CYS A 144 -17.41 -10.92 13.89
N GLU A 145 -16.51 -11.04 14.85
CA GLU A 145 -16.69 -10.47 16.20
C GLU A 145 -16.52 -8.95 16.21
N VAL A 146 -15.79 -8.41 15.21
CA VAL A 146 -15.57 -6.97 15.07
C VAL A 146 -16.53 -6.39 14.03
N LYS A 147 -17.54 -5.66 14.48
CA LYS A 147 -18.52 -4.99 13.61
C LYS A 147 -19.18 -5.95 12.60
N ASN A 148 -19.46 -7.19 13.02
CA ASN A 148 -20.12 -8.22 12.20
C ASN A 148 -19.39 -8.49 10.86
N GLY A 149 -18.06 -8.35 10.80
CA GLY A 149 -17.29 -8.52 9.57
C GLY A 149 -17.61 -7.52 8.46
N GLY A 150 -18.28 -6.42 8.79
CA GLY A 150 -18.81 -5.47 7.81
C GLY A 150 -20.10 -5.95 7.12
N CYS A 151 -20.69 -7.06 7.56
CA CYS A 151 -21.98 -7.53 7.07
C CYS A 151 -23.14 -6.62 7.51
N ASP A 152 -24.20 -6.59 6.70
CA ASP A 152 -25.48 -5.96 7.04
C ASP A 152 -25.95 -6.38 8.46
N PRO A 153 -26.54 -5.50 9.28
CA PRO A 153 -27.07 -5.87 10.60
C PRO A 153 -28.10 -7.03 10.57
N ASN A 154 -28.80 -7.20 9.44
CA ASN A 154 -29.74 -8.29 9.17
C ASN A 154 -29.08 -9.48 8.46
N ALA A 155 -27.77 -9.47 8.28
CA ALA A 155 -26.96 -10.63 7.90
C ALA A 155 -26.28 -11.25 9.11
N ALA A 156 -26.06 -12.56 9.04
CA ALA A 156 -25.10 -13.28 9.88
C ALA A 156 -23.75 -13.31 9.17
N CYS A 157 -22.70 -12.91 9.89
CA CYS A 157 -21.31 -13.09 9.45
C CYS A 157 -20.86 -14.54 9.69
N SER A 158 -20.09 -15.06 8.75
CA SER A 158 -19.49 -16.39 8.80
C SER A 158 -18.22 -16.43 7.94
N HIS A 159 -17.42 -17.48 8.07
CA HIS A 159 -16.24 -17.69 7.23
C HIS A 159 -16.52 -18.69 6.11
N GLY A 160 -16.13 -18.32 4.88
CA GLY A 160 -16.14 -19.18 3.71
C GLY A 160 -14.86 -20.02 3.57
N GLY A 161 -14.84 -20.95 2.63
CA GLY A 161 -13.76 -21.94 2.51
C GLY A 161 -12.42 -21.42 1.97
N LEU A 162 -12.42 -20.37 1.14
CA LEU A 162 -11.17 -19.76 0.63
C LEU A 162 -10.66 -18.72 1.62
N LYS A 163 -9.49 -18.97 2.23
CA LYS A 163 -8.80 -18.03 3.12
C LYS A 163 -9.70 -17.43 4.21
N ASN A 164 -10.62 -18.23 4.77
CA ASN A 164 -11.61 -17.78 5.75
C ASN A 164 -12.30 -16.46 5.36
N ALA A 165 -12.57 -16.25 4.07
CA ALA A 165 -13.17 -15.01 3.59
C ALA A 165 -14.51 -14.75 4.29
N VAL A 166 -14.81 -13.48 4.55
CA VAL A 166 -16.08 -13.09 5.17
C VAL A 166 -17.24 -13.41 4.23
N VAL A 167 -18.22 -14.15 4.75
CA VAL A 167 -19.47 -14.50 4.08
C VAL A 167 -20.62 -13.96 4.90
N CYS A 168 -21.37 -13.04 4.29
CA CYS A 168 -22.56 -12.43 4.88
C CYS A 168 -23.81 -13.14 4.35
N THR A 169 -24.58 -13.79 5.24
CA THR A 169 -25.82 -14.49 4.86
C THR A 169 -27.03 -13.82 5.50
N CYS A 170 -28.02 -13.42 4.70
CA CYS A 170 -29.23 -12.80 5.23
C CYS A 170 -29.97 -13.71 6.22
N LYS A 171 -30.34 -13.13 7.36
CA LYS A 171 -31.17 -13.79 8.37
C LYS A 171 -32.53 -14.12 7.76
N LYS A 172 -33.20 -15.13 8.33
CA LYS A 172 -34.55 -15.55 7.90
C LYS A 172 -35.50 -14.35 7.85
N GLY A 173 -36.25 -14.23 6.75
CA GLY A 173 -37.15 -13.09 6.51
C GLY A 173 -36.49 -11.92 5.80
N TYR A 174 -35.21 -12.01 5.46
CA TYR A 174 -34.49 -11.06 4.63
C TYR A 174 -33.95 -11.72 3.36
N THR A 175 -33.91 -10.99 2.26
CA THR A 175 -33.33 -11.42 0.98
C THR A 175 -32.11 -10.59 0.64
N PRO A 176 -31.05 -11.22 0.11
CA PRO A 176 -29.87 -10.49 -0.34
C PRO A 176 -30.22 -9.64 -1.56
N VAL A 177 -29.74 -8.41 -1.58
CA VAL A 177 -29.64 -7.63 -2.80
C VAL A 177 -28.19 -7.37 -3.14
N ALA A 178 -27.84 -7.61 -4.41
CA ALA A 178 -26.50 -7.38 -4.91
C ALA A 178 -26.26 -5.87 -5.06
N SER A 179 -25.37 -5.33 -4.23
CA SER A 179 -24.74 -4.02 -4.39
C SER A 179 -23.22 -4.23 -4.36
N GLY A 180 -22.63 -4.52 -5.52
CA GLY A 180 -21.19 -4.77 -5.61
C GLY A 180 -20.70 -5.90 -4.69
N SER A 181 -19.68 -5.62 -3.85
CA SER A 181 -19.00 -6.59 -2.97
C SER A 181 -19.65 -6.79 -1.60
N VAL A 182 -20.77 -6.11 -1.29
CA VAL A 182 -21.43 -6.17 0.02
C VAL A 182 -22.81 -6.84 -0.11
N THR A 183 -23.09 -7.80 0.78
CA THR A 183 -24.43 -8.42 0.87
C THR A 183 -25.33 -7.58 1.76
N ILE A 184 -26.31 -6.93 1.16
CA ILE A 184 -27.33 -6.15 1.86
C ILE A 184 -28.58 -7.00 2.03
N CYS A 185 -29.17 -6.96 3.22
CA CYS A 185 -30.29 -7.82 3.57
C CYS A 185 -31.55 -6.99 3.79
N VAL A 186 -32.52 -7.12 2.88
CA VAL A 186 -33.80 -6.41 2.96
C VAL A 186 -34.94 -7.34 3.32
N GLN A 187 -35.95 -6.84 4.02
CA GLN A 187 -37.05 -7.68 4.47
C GLN A 187 -37.84 -8.24 3.27
N ALA A 188 -38.02 -9.57 3.26
CA ALA A 188 -38.61 -10.33 2.15
C ALA A 188 -40.09 -10.01 1.90
N THR A 189 -40.78 -9.38 2.86
CA THR A 189 -42.23 -9.13 2.83
C THR A 189 -42.62 -7.74 2.32
N THR A 190 -41.65 -6.86 2.05
CA THR A 190 -41.94 -5.58 1.38
C THR A 190 -41.93 -5.81 -0.13
N THR A 191 -43.08 -6.19 -0.69
CA THR A 191 -43.38 -5.78 -2.06
C THR A 191 -43.22 -4.27 -2.09
N LEU A 192 -42.21 -3.79 -2.81
CA LEU A 192 -42.00 -2.38 -3.07
C LEU A 192 -43.32 -1.80 -3.60
N ALA A 193 -43.74 -0.65 -3.10
CA ALA A 193 -44.95 0.01 -3.57
C ALA A 193 -44.89 0.16 -5.10
N PRO A 194 -46.02 0.07 -5.83
CA PRO A 194 -46.01 0.22 -7.28
C PRO A 194 -45.28 1.50 -7.72
N GLY A 195 -44.36 1.36 -8.69
CA GLY A 195 -43.52 2.47 -9.16
C GLY A 195 -42.31 2.79 -8.28
N THR A 196 -42.05 2.01 -7.23
CA THR A 196 -40.81 2.08 -6.46
C THR A 196 -39.87 0.93 -6.79
N GLN A 197 -38.57 1.21 -6.74
CA GLN A 197 -37.50 0.26 -6.98
C GLN A 197 -36.32 0.55 -6.06
N LYS A 198 -35.29 -0.31 -6.12
CA LYS A 198 -34.06 -0.11 -5.37
C LYS A 198 -33.08 0.70 -6.20
N ALA A 199 -32.37 1.60 -5.52
CA ALA A 199 -31.22 2.29 -6.08
C ALA A 199 -30.00 2.09 -5.17
N PHE A 200 -28.81 2.12 -5.75
CA PHE A 200 -27.55 1.86 -5.04
C PHE A 200 -26.54 2.99 -5.23
N LEU A 201 -25.67 3.19 -4.25
CA LEU A 201 -24.56 4.12 -4.38
C LEU A 201 -23.61 3.65 -5.48
N LYS A 202 -23.25 4.54 -6.39
CA LYS A 202 -22.21 4.24 -7.39
C LYS A 202 -20.90 3.88 -6.67
N VAL A 203 -20.27 2.79 -7.12
CA VAL A 203 -19.04 2.23 -6.52
C VAL A 203 -17.93 3.28 -6.35
N ALA A 204 -17.83 4.25 -7.26
CA ALA A 204 -16.87 5.36 -7.19
C ALA A 204 -16.97 6.21 -5.90
N HIS A 205 -18.10 6.16 -5.20
CA HIS A 205 -18.33 6.92 -3.96
C HIS A 205 -18.24 6.05 -2.69
N MET A 206 -18.01 4.74 -2.82
CA MET A 206 -17.75 3.87 -1.67
C MET A 206 -16.40 4.23 -1.03
N ASN A 207 -16.29 4.01 0.28
CA ASN A 207 -15.13 4.37 1.12
C ASN A 207 -14.79 5.88 1.19
N SER A 208 -15.75 6.75 0.87
CA SER A 208 -15.56 8.21 0.98
C SER A 208 -15.42 8.64 2.44
N MET A 209 -14.47 9.53 2.76
CA MET A 209 -14.21 10.01 4.13
C MET A 209 -14.73 11.44 4.38
N ASN A 210 -15.17 11.70 5.61
CA ASN A 210 -15.48 13.01 6.19
C ASN A 210 -14.69 13.10 7.52
N PRO A 211 -13.65 13.95 7.68
CA PRO A 211 -13.69 15.39 7.44
C PRO A 211 -12.66 15.83 6.38
N GLY A 212 -13.11 16.61 5.40
CA GLY A 212 -12.23 17.14 4.36
C GLY A 212 -12.85 18.13 3.38
N PHE A 213 -14.05 18.65 3.65
CA PHE A 213 -14.76 19.51 2.70
C PHE A 213 -15.41 20.70 3.41
N GLN A 214 -15.36 21.88 2.78
CA GLN A 214 -16.03 23.10 3.24
C GLN A 214 -17.33 23.40 2.46
N THR A 215 -18.16 24.21 3.10
CA THR A 215 -19.62 24.31 3.14
C THR A 215 -20.35 24.75 1.85
N GLY A 216 -21.57 24.23 1.63
CA GLY A 216 -22.61 24.73 0.70
C GLY A 216 -23.99 24.87 1.40
N GLN A 217 -25.06 25.27 0.68
CA GLN A 217 -26.44 25.42 1.23
C GLN A 217 -27.06 24.07 1.62
N CYS A 218 -26.55 23.49 2.69
CA CYS A 218 -27.11 22.30 3.30
C CYS A 218 -28.19 22.72 4.30
N PRO A 219 -29.20 21.88 4.57
CA PRO A 219 -30.03 22.05 5.75
C PRO A 219 -29.12 22.20 6.97
N SER A 220 -29.49 23.07 7.92
CA SER A 220 -28.77 23.22 9.18
C SER A 220 -28.55 21.84 9.79
N SER A 221 -27.29 21.44 9.96
CA SER A 221 -26.96 20.17 10.63
C SER A 221 -27.63 20.17 12.00
N PRO A 222 -28.47 19.17 12.33
CA PRO A 222 -29.03 19.07 13.66
C PRO A 222 -27.88 18.89 14.67
N ASP A 223 -27.77 19.80 15.63
CA ASP A 223 -26.88 19.74 16.80
C ASP A 223 -25.46 19.23 16.54
N GLY A 224 -24.74 19.86 15.61
CA GLY A 224 -23.28 19.66 15.47
C GLY A 224 -22.85 18.34 14.83
N ARG A 225 -23.73 17.67 14.09
CA ARG A 225 -23.42 16.41 13.37
C ARG A 225 -22.73 16.62 12.01
N TYR A 226 -22.06 15.58 11.52
CA TYR A 226 -21.39 15.55 10.21
C TYR A 226 -22.35 15.12 9.11
N GLY A 227 -22.54 15.95 8.08
CA GLY A 227 -23.54 15.73 7.04
C GLY A 227 -22.99 15.02 5.80
N TRP A 228 -23.84 14.23 5.17
CA TRP A 228 -23.59 13.47 3.94
C TRP A 228 -24.74 13.69 2.97
N HIS A 229 -24.48 14.25 1.80
CA HIS A 229 -25.49 14.59 0.80
C HIS A 229 -25.46 13.61 -0.36
N LEU A 230 -26.54 12.86 -0.52
CA LEU A 230 -26.75 11.88 -1.57
C LEU A 230 -27.78 12.41 -2.58
N LEU A 231 -27.52 12.18 -3.87
CA LEU A 231 -28.26 12.80 -4.96
C LEU A 231 -28.64 11.78 -6.04
N LEU A 232 -29.91 11.79 -6.42
CA LEU A 232 -30.38 11.14 -7.65
C LEU A 232 -30.10 12.04 -8.85
N GLN A 233 -29.33 11.53 -9.82
CA GLN A 233 -28.89 12.31 -10.98
C GLN A 233 -29.99 12.45 -12.05
N GLY A 234 -31.00 11.57 -12.05
CA GLY A 234 -32.09 11.58 -13.03
C GLY A 234 -33.13 12.67 -12.78
N THR A 235 -33.98 12.91 -13.79
CA THR A 235 -35.00 13.97 -13.75
C THR A 235 -36.33 13.53 -13.13
N SER A 236 -36.61 12.23 -13.04
CA SER A 236 -37.93 11.70 -12.67
C SER A 236 -37.94 10.79 -11.42
N THR A 237 -36.80 10.60 -10.76
CA THR A 237 -36.68 9.71 -9.61
C THR A 237 -36.58 10.48 -8.29
N SER A 238 -37.17 9.94 -7.23
CA SER A 238 -37.23 10.53 -5.88
C SER A 238 -36.86 9.50 -4.81
N PHE A 239 -36.15 9.90 -3.76
CA PHE A 239 -35.89 9.03 -2.61
C PHE A 239 -37.18 8.78 -1.82
N VAL A 240 -37.41 7.53 -1.45
CA VAL A 240 -38.47 7.09 -0.51
C VAL A 240 -37.85 6.76 0.84
N SER A 241 -36.73 6.05 0.84
CA SER A 241 -35.91 5.76 2.02
C SER A 241 -34.45 5.61 1.62
N ILE A 242 -33.54 5.78 2.57
CA ILE A 242 -32.10 5.58 2.38
C ILE A 242 -31.50 4.86 3.57
N SER A 243 -30.40 4.18 3.35
CA SER A 243 -29.58 3.54 4.36
C SER A 243 -28.12 3.72 3.96
N CYS A 244 -27.33 4.31 4.85
CA CYS A 244 -25.91 4.55 4.64
C CYS A 244 -25.12 3.78 5.70
N LEU A 245 -24.20 2.92 5.26
CA LEU A 245 -23.28 2.19 6.13
C LEU A 245 -22.00 3.00 6.31
N PHE A 246 -21.72 3.39 7.55
CA PHE A 246 -20.49 4.08 7.92
C PHE A 246 -19.56 3.22 8.76
N LYS A 247 -18.26 3.48 8.66
CA LYS A 247 -17.21 2.75 9.39
C LYS A 247 -17.36 2.85 10.91
N SER A 248 -17.76 4.00 11.45
CA SER A 248 -17.83 4.26 12.89
C SER A 248 -19.27 4.30 13.41
N ALA A 249 -20.18 4.96 12.69
CA ALA A 249 -21.59 5.12 13.06
C ALA A 249 -22.48 3.93 12.70
N GLY A 250 -21.99 2.96 11.92
CA GLY A 250 -22.79 1.82 11.45
C GLY A 250 -23.86 2.26 10.44
N VAL A 251 -25.00 1.55 10.40
CA VAL A 251 -26.08 1.86 9.45
C VAL A 251 -26.93 3.02 9.96
N VAL A 252 -26.98 4.10 9.19
CA VAL A 252 -27.84 5.27 9.44
C VAL A 252 -28.95 5.32 8.39
N THR A 253 -30.20 5.38 8.83
CA THR A 253 -31.40 5.34 7.96
C THR A 253 -32.21 6.62 7.97
N SER A 254 -31.91 7.55 8.89
CA SER A 254 -32.56 8.85 8.97
C SER A 254 -32.06 9.78 7.86
N MET A 255 -32.98 10.37 7.08
CA MET A 255 -32.66 11.36 6.06
C MET A 255 -33.47 12.64 6.19
N ILE A 256 -32.88 13.75 5.76
CA ILE A 256 -33.58 15.02 5.49
C ILE A 256 -33.61 15.22 3.98
N GLN A 257 -34.78 15.50 3.42
CA GLN A 257 -34.94 15.74 1.99
C GLN A 257 -35.20 17.21 1.70
N THR A 258 -34.26 17.87 1.04
CA THR A 258 -34.30 19.30 0.68
C THR A 258 -33.24 19.56 -0.39
N PRO A 259 -33.40 20.49 -1.35
CA PRO A 259 -34.59 21.30 -1.62
C PRO A 259 -35.73 20.50 -2.25
N SER A 260 -35.48 19.24 -2.63
CA SER A 260 -36.48 18.32 -3.16
C SER A 260 -36.22 16.90 -2.66
N ASN A 261 -37.15 16.00 -2.98
CA ASN A 261 -37.05 14.57 -2.69
C ASN A 261 -35.94 13.83 -3.48
N LYS A 262 -35.20 14.52 -4.35
CA LYS A 262 -34.00 13.98 -5.03
C LYS A 262 -32.72 14.06 -4.21
N HIS A 263 -32.75 14.85 -3.16
CA HIS A 263 -31.63 15.11 -2.29
C HIS A 263 -31.90 14.42 -0.95
N ALA A 264 -30.98 13.61 -0.48
CA ALA A 264 -31.06 12.95 0.82
C ALA A 264 -29.83 13.35 1.64
N TYR A 265 -30.06 13.94 2.81
CA TYR A 265 -29.02 14.31 3.76
C TYR A 265 -29.03 13.35 4.94
N VAL A 266 -27.91 12.67 5.18
CA VAL A 266 -27.70 11.73 6.28
C VAL A 266 -26.62 12.29 7.22
N PHE A 267 -26.70 12.00 8.52
CA PHE A 267 -25.84 12.62 9.52
C PHE A 267 -25.15 11.59 10.43
N THR A 268 -23.84 11.75 10.66
CA THR A 268 -23.06 10.96 11.62
C THR A 268 -22.64 11.80 12.84
N PRO A 269 -22.47 11.19 14.03
CA PRO A 269 -22.06 11.92 15.23
C PRO A 269 -20.61 12.44 15.17
N THR A 270 -19.74 11.70 14.48
CA THR A 270 -18.32 12.03 14.29
C THR A 270 -17.97 12.01 12.80
N ALA A 271 -16.77 12.49 12.51
CA ALA A 271 -16.05 12.15 11.29
C ALA A 271 -16.12 10.64 11.03
N ASP A 272 -16.35 10.25 9.78
CA ASP A 272 -16.58 8.87 9.41
C ASP A 272 -16.22 8.55 7.95
N THR A 273 -16.27 7.27 7.59
CA THR A 273 -16.10 6.76 6.23
C THR A 273 -17.40 6.11 5.76
N LEU A 274 -17.99 6.61 4.68
CA LEU A 274 -19.13 5.98 4.01
C LEU A 274 -18.65 4.73 3.29
N LEU A 275 -18.96 3.56 3.82
CA LEU A 275 -18.58 2.28 3.23
C LEU A 275 -19.52 1.91 2.07
N ASP A 276 -20.82 2.11 2.24
CA ASP A 276 -21.84 1.84 1.21
C ASP A 276 -23.14 2.62 1.49
N ALA A 277 -24.02 2.76 0.51
CA ALA A 277 -25.39 3.23 0.70
C ALA A 277 -26.39 2.62 -0.30
N TRP A 278 -27.63 2.43 0.14
CA TRP A 278 -28.74 1.97 -0.70
C TRP A 278 -30.04 2.70 -0.37
N ALA A 279 -30.96 2.72 -1.32
CA ALA A 279 -32.21 3.44 -1.19
C ALA A 279 -33.38 2.66 -1.81
N VAL A 280 -34.59 2.94 -1.29
CA VAL A 280 -35.82 2.75 -2.08
C VAL A 280 -36.13 4.08 -2.74
N VAL A 281 -36.40 4.05 -4.03
CA VAL A 281 -36.70 5.23 -4.83
C VAL A 281 -38.01 5.04 -5.58
N GLN A 282 -38.69 6.14 -5.87
CA GLN A 282 -39.85 6.18 -6.75
C GLN A 282 -39.42 6.78 -8.09
N GLY A 283 -39.44 5.98 -9.16
CA GLY A 283 -38.92 6.36 -10.48
C GLY A 283 -37.86 5.39 -11.01
N PRO A 284 -37.31 5.65 -12.21
CA PRO A 284 -36.49 4.71 -12.97
C PRO A 284 -34.99 4.65 -12.61
N ASP A 285 -34.45 5.54 -11.77
CA ASP A 285 -33.01 5.51 -11.43
C ASP A 285 -32.71 4.30 -10.54
N THR A 286 -31.69 3.52 -10.88
CA THR A 286 -31.19 2.39 -10.08
C THR A 286 -29.89 2.73 -9.37
N GLU A 287 -29.39 3.94 -9.53
CA GLU A 287 -28.14 4.41 -8.93
C GLU A 287 -28.28 5.86 -8.44
N PHE A 288 -27.51 6.20 -7.41
CA PHE A 288 -27.34 7.57 -6.93
C PHE A 288 -25.88 7.81 -6.55
N VAL A 289 -25.53 9.07 -6.34
CA VAL A 289 -24.15 9.50 -6.03
C VAL A 289 -24.06 10.13 -4.66
N LEU A 290 -22.88 10.06 -4.05
CA LEU A 290 -22.52 10.98 -2.98
C LEU A 290 -22.11 12.29 -3.64
N SER A 291 -22.90 13.35 -3.43
CA SER A 291 -22.60 14.67 -3.98
C SER A 291 -21.52 15.38 -3.15
N HIS A 292 -21.67 15.45 -1.83
CA HIS A 292 -20.70 16.06 -0.93
C HIS A 292 -20.92 15.64 0.54
N GLY A 293 -19.90 15.82 1.38
CA GLY A 293 -20.03 15.80 2.84
C GLY A 293 -19.67 17.16 3.45
N TYR A 294 -20.09 17.46 4.68
CA TYR A 294 -19.75 18.74 5.32
C TYR A 294 -19.60 18.63 6.84
N THR A 295 -18.87 19.60 7.40
CA THR A 295 -18.48 19.67 8.81
C THR A 295 -19.18 20.82 9.55
N LYS A 296 -18.96 20.88 10.86
CA LYS A 296 -19.47 21.87 11.83
C LYS A 296 -19.41 23.32 11.32
N VAL A 297 -20.51 24.08 11.44
CA VAL A 297 -20.49 25.55 11.28
C VAL A 297 -20.12 26.18 12.62
N GLY A 298 -18.90 26.70 12.72
CA GLY A 298 -18.54 27.79 13.62
C GLY A 298 -18.72 29.11 12.87
N THR A 299 -19.11 30.16 13.58
CA THR A 299 -19.41 31.49 13.06
C THR A 299 -18.31 32.08 12.16
N GLU A 300 -18.75 32.72 11.07
CA GLU A 300 -18.06 33.65 10.16
C GLU A 300 -17.42 33.11 8.86
N ASP A 301 -17.79 33.82 7.79
CA ASP A 301 -17.35 33.87 6.39
C ASP A 301 -17.71 32.76 5.38
N VAL A 302 -18.49 33.21 4.39
CA VAL A 302 -19.05 32.49 3.24
C VAL A 302 -18.02 32.46 2.10
N VAL A 303 -17.52 31.28 1.73
CA VAL A 303 -16.69 31.09 0.52
C VAL A 303 -17.13 29.84 -0.26
N LYS A 304 -17.27 30.00 -1.58
CA LYS A 304 -17.74 29.03 -2.59
C LYS A 304 -16.58 28.13 -3.07
N CYS A 305 -16.80 26.84 -3.42
CA CYS A 305 -15.88 26.05 -4.27
C CYS A 305 -16.53 24.82 -4.96
N LYS A 306 -15.93 24.44 -6.09
CA LYS A 306 -16.34 23.44 -7.11
C LYS A 306 -15.13 22.53 -7.44
N ASP A 307 -15.37 21.35 -8.03
CA ASP A 307 -14.35 20.35 -8.40
C ASP A 307 -13.67 20.71 -9.74
N SER A 308 -12.36 20.96 -9.73
CA SER A 308 -11.60 21.31 -10.94
C SER A 308 -11.47 20.15 -11.95
N CYS A 309 -11.32 18.89 -11.52
CA CYS A 309 -11.35 17.75 -12.46
C CYS A 309 -12.70 17.66 -13.18
N TYR A 310 -13.79 18.00 -12.49
CA TYR A 310 -15.14 18.02 -13.08
C TYR A 310 -15.42 19.28 -13.91
N GLU A 311 -14.92 20.45 -13.51
CA GLU A 311 -15.20 21.72 -14.19
C GLU A 311 -14.33 21.98 -15.42
N ASN A 312 -13.03 21.68 -15.33
CA ASN A 312 -12.06 22.00 -16.38
C ASN A 312 -11.00 20.92 -16.58
N ASN A 313 -11.30 19.66 -16.23
CA ASN A 313 -10.34 18.55 -16.28
C ASN A 313 -9.05 18.86 -15.50
N GLY A 314 -9.14 19.65 -14.42
CA GLY A 314 -8.02 20.04 -13.57
C GLY A 314 -6.89 20.77 -14.29
N GLU A 315 -7.21 21.47 -15.38
CA GLU A 315 -6.23 22.10 -16.28
C GLU A 315 -5.30 21.11 -16.99
N CYS A 316 -5.64 19.81 -16.99
CA CYS A 316 -4.92 18.80 -17.75
C CYS A 316 -5.06 19.06 -19.27
N GLY A 317 -3.96 18.89 -19.99
CA GLY A 317 -3.87 19.11 -21.42
C GLY A 317 -4.72 18.14 -22.26
N PRO A 318 -4.85 18.38 -23.58
CA PRO A 318 -5.60 17.51 -24.47
C PRO A 318 -5.10 16.06 -24.42
N ASN A 319 -6.03 15.11 -24.40
CA ASN A 319 -5.78 13.66 -24.27
C ASN A 319 -5.16 13.22 -22.92
N ALA A 320 -5.21 14.08 -21.89
CA ALA A 320 -4.93 13.72 -20.50
C ALA A 320 -6.24 13.61 -19.70
N GLN A 321 -6.28 12.66 -18.76
CA GLN A 321 -7.32 12.47 -17.77
C GLN A 321 -6.87 13.01 -16.41
N CYS A 322 -7.72 13.83 -15.81
CA CYS A 322 -7.58 14.30 -14.45
C CYS A 322 -7.96 13.22 -13.44
N SER A 323 -7.16 13.10 -12.39
CA SER A 323 -7.42 12.25 -11.22
C SER A 323 -6.86 12.94 -9.98
N HIS A 324 -7.26 12.50 -8.79
CA HIS A 324 -6.68 12.98 -7.53
C HIS A 324 -5.75 11.92 -6.92
N GLU A 325 -4.67 12.36 -6.31
CA GLU A 325 -3.75 11.46 -5.58
C GLU A 325 -4.46 10.86 -4.35
N SER A 326 -4.18 9.59 -4.06
CA SER A 326 -4.83 8.88 -2.96
C SER A 326 -4.52 9.55 -1.62
N GLY A 327 -5.55 10.11 -0.97
CA GLY A 327 -5.41 10.79 0.32
C GLY A 327 -5.09 12.29 0.25
N THR A 328 -5.01 12.89 -0.95
CA THR A 328 -4.85 14.34 -1.13
C THR A 328 -5.82 14.88 -2.21
N PHE A 329 -5.94 16.21 -2.34
CA PHE A 329 -6.67 16.86 -3.43
C PHE A 329 -5.73 17.35 -4.55
N ALA A 330 -4.48 16.88 -4.58
CA ALA A 330 -3.55 17.24 -5.65
C ALA A 330 -4.09 16.71 -7.00
N VAL A 331 -4.19 17.60 -7.99
CA VAL A 331 -4.56 17.22 -9.35
C VAL A 331 -3.41 16.45 -9.99
N VAL A 332 -3.72 15.27 -10.49
CA VAL A 332 -2.81 14.38 -11.21
C VAL A 332 -3.37 14.15 -12.61
N CYS A 333 -2.68 14.69 -13.60
CA CYS A 333 -2.95 14.42 -15.00
C CYS A 333 -2.24 13.14 -15.44
N LYS A 334 -2.93 12.27 -16.19
CA LYS A 334 -2.34 11.07 -16.84
C LYS A 334 -2.78 10.99 -18.29
N CYS A 335 -1.91 10.59 -19.21
CA CYS A 335 -2.32 10.43 -20.61
C CYS A 335 -3.36 9.32 -20.74
N GLN A 336 -4.36 9.55 -21.58
CA GLN A 336 -5.32 8.54 -21.99
C GLN A 336 -4.59 7.36 -22.67
N VAL A 337 -5.20 6.18 -22.62
CA VAL A 337 -4.72 4.99 -23.33
C VAL A 337 -4.47 5.35 -24.80
N GLY A 338 -3.32 4.93 -25.36
CA GLY A 338 -2.89 5.28 -26.71
C GLY A 338 -2.09 6.58 -26.85
N TYR A 339 -1.96 7.38 -25.78
CA TYR A 339 -1.14 8.60 -25.75
C TYR A 339 0.00 8.53 -24.73
N ILE A 340 1.07 9.26 -25.00
CA ILE A 340 2.27 9.29 -24.16
C ILE A 340 2.74 10.72 -23.90
N ASN A 341 3.34 10.94 -22.72
CA ASN A 341 3.77 12.25 -22.25
C ASN A 341 4.91 12.83 -23.10
N SER A 342 4.71 13.99 -23.71
CA SER A 342 5.69 14.65 -24.59
C SER A 342 6.81 15.40 -23.87
N GLY A 343 6.70 15.67 -22.56
CA GLY A 343 7.70 16.43 -21.80
C GLY A 343 7.12 17.48 -20.86
N SER A 344 8.00 18.09 -20.07
CA SER A 344 7.86 18.66 -18.72
C SER A 344 6.92 19.85 -18.49
N ASP A 345 5.61 19.69 -18.67
CA ASP A 345 4.63 20.63 -18.13
C ASP A 345 3.76 19.98 -17.03
N SER A 346 3.47 20.77 -16.00
CA SER A 346 2.50 20.52 -14.94
C SER A 346 1.09 20.17 -15.45
N THR A 347 0.76 20.57 -16.68
CA THR A 347 -0.53 20.28 -17.35
C THR A 347 -0.54 18.96 -18.14
N LEU A 348 0.60 18.30 -18.32
CA LEU A 348 0.78 17.06 -19.11
C LEU A 348 0.31 17.17 -20.58
N SER A 349 1.26 17.31 -21.51
CA SER A 349 0.97 17.31 -22.95
C SER A 349 1.08 15.89 -23.54
N CYS A 350 -0.05 15.33 -23.96
CA CYS A 350 -0.16 13.95 -24.43
C CYS A 350 -0.19 13.87 -25.96
N ILE A 351 0.78 13.17 -26.54
CA ILE A 351 0.87 12.94 -27.99
C ILE A 351 0.56 11.49 -28.34
N ASP A 352 -0.03 11.32 -29.52
CA ASP A 352 -0.39 10.03 -30.10
C ASP A 352 0.84 9.12 -30.14
N SER A 353 0.76 7.98 -29.46
CA SER A 353 1.86 7.01 -29.37
C SER A 353 2.23 6.45 -30.74
N CYS A 354 1.28 6.28 -31.67
CA CYS A 354 1.60 5.79 -33.01
C CYS A 354 2.47 6.77 -33.81
N LYS A 355 2.42 8.08 -33.49
CA LYS A 355 3.24 9.11 -34.14
C LYS A 355 4.64 9.23 -33.55
N ARG A 356 4.85 8.69 -32.34
CA ARG A 356 6.14 8.72 -31.64
C ARG A 356 6.59 7.31 -31.32
N ASP A 357 7.67 6.88 -31.98
CA ASP A 357 8.21 5.52 -31.86
C ASP A 357 7.24 4.41 -32.35
N ASN A 358 6.39 4.73 -33.34
CA ASN A 358 5.44 3.78 -33.94
C ASN A 358 4.56 3.06 -32.90
N GLY A 359 4.24 3.69 -31.76
CA GLY A 359 3.48 3.09 -30.66
C GLY A 359 4.18 1.92 -29.96
N GLY A 360 5.51 1.79 -30.12
CA GLY A 360 6.26 0.60 -29.72
C GLY A 360 6.12 -0.57 -30.69
N CYS A 361 5.46 -0.38 -31.84
CA CYS A 361 5.38 -1.40 -32.87
C CYS A 361 6.74 -1.57 -33.58
N GLN A 362 7.13 -2.83 -33.77
CA GLN A 362 8.35 -3.21 -34.48
C GLN A 362 8.50 -2.57 -35.88
N PRO A 363 9.75 -2.41 -36.38
CA PRO A 363 10.01 -1.87 -37.71
C PRO A 363 9.27 -2.62 -38.82
N GLY A 364 8.49 -1.90 -39.63
CA GLY A 364 7.69 -2.46 -40.73
C GLY A 364 6.26 -2.86 -40.36
N ALA A 365 5.87 -2.80 -39.09
CA ALA A 365 4.48 -2.90 -38.67
C ALA A 365 3.77 -1.54 -38.76
N VAL A 366 2.47 -1.58 -39.04
CA VAL A 366 1.57 -0.42 -39.05
C VAL A 366 0.98 -0.23 -37.66
N CYS A 367 1.25 0.90 -37.03
CA CYS A 367 0.59 1.30 -35.80
C CYS A 367 -0.80 1.89 -36.08
N SER A 368 -1.79 1.43 -35.33
CA SER A 368 -3.16 1.94 -35.34
C SER A 368 -3.71 1.93 -33.92
N HIS A 369 -4.87 2.57 -33.69
CA HIS A 369 -5.58 2.52 -32.41
C HIS A 369 -6.82 1.66 -32.53
N ASP A 370 -7.07 0.82 -31.53
CA ASP A 370 -8.33 0.10 -31.40
C ASP A 370 -9.50 1.10 -31.31
N PRO A 371 -10.56 0.94 -32.11
CA PRO A 371 -11.62 1.95 -32.22
C PRO A 371 -12.50 2.08 -30.96
N VAL A 372 -12.40 1.15 -30.01
CA VAL A 372 -13.22 1.12 -28.78
C VAL A 372 -12.41 1.51 -27.56
N THR A 373 -11.20 0.96 -27.44
CA THR A 373 -10.34 1.11 -26.25
C THR A 373 -9.23 2.14 -26.45
N PHE A 374 -9.00 2.58 -27.69
CA PHE A 374 -7.89 3.44 -28.10
C PHE A 374 -6.51 2.88 -27.74
N ALA A 375 -6.43 1.57 -27.46
CA ALA A 375 -5.16 0.87 -27.25
C ALA A 375 -4.37 0.81 -28.56
N VAL A 376 -3.04 0.85 -28.46
CA VAL A 376 -2.16 0.67 -29.62
C VAL A 376 -2.31 -0.76 -30.17
N VAL A 377 -2.55 -0.86 -31.47
CA VAL A 377 -2.64 -2.10 -32.23
C VAL A 377 -1.60 -2.08 -33.34
N CYS A 378 -0.68 -3.04 -33.29
CA CYS A 378 0.33 -3.25 -34.32
C CYS A 378 -0.16 -4.27 -35.35
N GLY A 379 -0.40 -3.82 -36.59
CA GLY A 379 -0.79 -4.67 -37.72
C GLY A 379 0.32 -4.85 -38.75
N CYS A 380 0.24 -5.89 -39.58
CA CYS A 380 1.11 -6.00 -40.76
C CYS A 380 0.47 -5.28 -41.96
N PRO A 381 1.27 -4.63 -42.83
CA PRO A 381 0.78 -4.08 -44.10
C PRO A 381 0.12 -5.14 -44.98
N ASP A 382 -0.74 -4.70 -45.90
CA ASP A 382 -1.37 -5.58 -46.88
C ASP A 382 -0.32 -6.39 -47.66
N GLY A 383 -0.53 -7.71 -47.73
CA GLY A 383 0.41 -8.66 -48.34
C GLY A 383 1.44 -9.28 -47.40
N PHE A 384 1.47 -8.90 -46.12
CA PHE A 384 2.37 -9.47 -45.10
C PHE A 384 1.58 -10.17 -43.99
N VAL A 385 2.20 -11.18 -43.35
CA VAL A 385 1.66 -11.87 -42.16
C VAL A 385 2.66 -11.83 -41.03
N ASN A 386 2.14 -11.87 -39.80
CA ASN A 386 2.98 -11.92 -38.60
C ASN A 386 3.71 -13.28 -38.53
N SER A 387 5.04 -13.28 -38.41
CA SER A 387 5.89 -14.48 -38.41
C SER A 387 5.88 -15.31 -37.12
N GLY A 388 5.02 -15.01 -36.14
CA GLY A 388 4.99 -15.72 -34.86
C GLY A 388 3.85 -15.33 -33.91
N CYS A 389 3.82 -15.99 -32.75
CA CYS A 389 2.78 -15.86 -31.70
C CYS A 389 3.24 -15.02 -30.49
N GLY A 390 4.16 -14.08 -30.68
CA GLY A 390 4.69 -13.22 -29.60
C GLY A 390 4.85 -11.76 -30.03
N ALA A 391 5.01 -10.85 -29.06
CA ALA A 391 5.12 -9.40 -29.28
C ALA A 391 6.31 -8.97 -30.17
N ASP A 392 7.28 -9.86 -30.41
CA ASP A 392 8.53 -9.61 -31.16
C ASP A 392 8.52 -10.15 -32.62
N SER A 393 7.34 -10.51 -33.14
CA SER A 393 7.23 -11.31 -34.37
C SER A 393 7.12 -10.45 -35.65
N LYS A 394 8.09 -10.53 -36.57
CA LYS A 394 8.22 -9.67 -37.78
C LYS A 394 7.13 -9.88 -38.83
N CYS A 395 6.78 -8.85 -39.60
CA CYS A 395 5.94 -8.97 -40.79
C CYS A 395 6.73 -9.58 -41.96
N VAL A 396 6.31 -10.75 -42.44
CA VAL A 396 6.92 -11.47 -43.57
C VAL A 396 5.95 -11.53 -44.76
N GLY A 397 6.46 -11.40 -45.98
CA GLY A 397 5.63 -11.40 -47.20
C GLY A 397 4.87 -12.72 -47.36
N ARG A 398 3.62 -12.65 -47.84
CA ARG A 398 2.87 -13.83 -48.28
C ARG A 398 3.51 -14.35 -49.57
N PHE A 399 4.12 -15.53 -49.51
CA PHE A 399 4.53 -16.27 -50.70
C PHE A 399 3.32 -16.91 -51.39
#